data_AF-A0A0F9PI73-F1
#
_entry.id   AF-A0A0F9PI73-F1
#
_cell.length_a   1.000
_cell.length_b   1.000
_cell.length_c   1.000
_cell.angle_alpha   90.00
_cell.angle_beta   90.00
_cell.angle_gamma   90.00
#
_symmetry.space_group_name_H-M   'P 1'
#
loop_
_entity.id
_entity.type
_entity.pdbx_description
1 polymer ?
#
loop_
_entity_poly.entity_id
_entity_poly.type
_entity_poly.pdbx_seq_one_letter_code
_entity_poly.pdbx_strand_id
1 'polypeptide(L)'
;MPRTTVVNKARIDQGLCRKCRTPIKAGDPYKWAHPRYKAKVVVCANCQITPSMTSSSKMVAVWEAQESYDGSDVETIEEQLKDLAQAARDVGAEYQEAADNQHEYFADSPIADENEEKAQALDGWADELETAAEEADSGLQELRELGVEQEMLQGEQAELTAHDLPKDGEVRLGEIKERLAAIEDEWETMEADILEHGSISDDCPV
;
A
#
# COMPACT_ATOMS: atom_id res chain seq x y z
N MET A 1 0.00 -2.17 -30.94
CA MET A 1 0.91 -1.22 -30.25
C MET A 1 2.21 -1.08 -31.03
N PRO A 2 2.80 0.13 -31.14
CA PRO A 2 4.09 0.31 -31.82
C PRO A 2 5.18 -0.47 -31.08
N ARG A 3 6.10 -1.08 -31.84
CA ARG A 3 7.20 -1.87 -31.26
C ARG A 3 8.20 -0.95 -30.57
N THR A 4 8.45 -1.21 -29.29
CA THR A 4 9.53 -0.55 -28.55
C THR A 4 10.88 -1.12 -28.97
N THR A 5 11.80 -0.23 -29.35
CA THR A 5 13.17 -0.58 -29.70
C THR A 5 14.11 -0.10 -28.60
N VAL A 6 14.91 -1.02 -28.06
CA VAL A 6 15.95 -0.72 -27.08
C VAL A 6 17.27 -0.49 -27.82
N VAL A 7 17.95 0.62 -27.53
CA VAL A 7 19.24 0.99 -28.10
C VAL A 7 20.25 1.05 -26.97
N ASN A 8 21.29 0.21 -27.00
CA ASN A 8 22.27 0.09 -25.91
C ASN A 8 23.25 1.28 -25.85
N LYS A 9 23.50 1.95 -26.98
CA LYS A 9 24.45 3.06 -27.06
C LYS A 9 23.98 4.10 -28.07
N ALA A 10 23.58 5.27 -27.59
CA ALA A 10 23.21 6.39 -28.45
C ALA A 10 24.40 6.85 -29.30
N ARG A 11 24.19 7.05 -30.61
CA ARG A 11 25.23 7.56 -31.52
C ARG A 11 25.34 9.09 -31.50
N ILE A 12 24.23 9.76 -31.18
CA ILE A 12 24.08 11.21 -31.07
C ILE A 12 23.21 11.51 -29.85
N ASP A 13 23.33 12.71 -29.29
CA ASP A 13 22.46 13.19 -28.22
C ASP A 13 20.99 13.12 -28.67
N GLN A 14 20.15 12.44 -27.88
CA GLN A 14 18.72 12.28 -28.21
C GLN A 14 17.84 13.36 -27.57
N GLY A 15 18.41 14.27 -26.78
CA GLY A 15 17.68 15.29 -26.04
C GLY A 15 17.23 14.81 -24.66
N LEU A 16 16.09 15.33 -24.18
CA LEU A 16 15.54 14.99 -22.86
C LEU A 16 14.61 13.78 -22.95
N CYS A 17 14.66 12.89 -21.95
CA CYS A 17 13.69 11.80 -21.78
C CYS A 17 12.27 12.36 -21.68
N ARG A 18 11.32 11.80 -22.44
CA ARG A 18 9.93 12.30 -22.41
C ARG A 18 9.22 12.09 -21.07
N LYS A 19 9.65 11.11 -20.27
CA LYS A 19 9.05 10.78 -18.96
C LYS A 19 9.71 11.58 -17.82
N CYS A 20 10.97 11.27 -17.49
CA CYS A 20 11.68 11.86 -16.35
C CYS A 20 12.49 13.13 -16.68
N ARG A 21 12.50 13.59 -17.94
CA ARG A 21 13.29 14.75 -18.42
C ARG A 21 14.81 14.66 -18.25
N THR A 22 15.37 13.52 -17.87
CA THR A 22 16.83 13.31 -17.84
C THR A 22 17.43 13.44 -19.25
N PRO A 23 18.53 14.19 -19.43
CA PRO A 23 19.21 14.28 -20.73
C PRO A 23 19.84 12.94 -21.13
N ILE A 24 19.64 12.53 -22.38
CA ILE A 24 20.18 11.31 -22.99
C ILE A 24 21.31 11.73 -23.95
N LYS A 25 22.56 11.58 -23.49
CA LYS A 25 23.76 11.98 -24.25
C LYS A 25 24.22 10.85 -25.17
N ALA A 26 25.09 11.17 -26.12
CA ALA A 26 25.79 10.19 -26.93
C ALA A 26 26.54 9.19 -26.02
N GLY A 27 26.32 7.90 -26.26
CA GLY A 27 26.80 6.83 -25.41
C GLY A 27 25.73 6.20 -24.52
N ASP A 28 24.69 6.94 -24.13
CA ASP A 28 23.70 6.45 -23.18
C ASP A 28 22.73 5.43 -23.80
N PRO A 29 22.27 4.42 -23.04
CA PRO A 29 21.21 3.53 -23.49
C PRO A 29 19.85 4.23 -23.42
N TYR A 30 18.97 3.93 -24.38
CA TYR A 30 17.62 4.51 -24.43
C TYR A 30 16.62 3.58 -25.10
N LYS A 31 15.33 3.89 -24.95
CA LYS A 31 14.23 3.19 -25.64
C LYS A 31 13.47 4.18 -26.50
N TRP A 32 12.97 3.72 -27.64
CA TRP A 32 12.10 4.54 -28.47
C TRP A 32 10.98 3.73 -29.12
N ALA A 33 9.88 4.43 -29.42
CA ALA A 33 8.76 3.91 -30.20
C ALA A 33 8.31 4.98 -31.20
N HIS A 34 7.84 4.56 -32.38
CA HIS A 34 7.32 5.47 -33.39
C HIS A 34 5.86 5.11 -33.68
N PRO A 35 4.89 5.80 -33.04
CA PRO A 35 3.48 5.63 -33.36
C PRO A 35 3.21 6.07 -34.80
N ARG A 36 2.13 5.58 -35.41
CA ARG A 36 1.81 5.88 -36.82
C ARG A 36 1.52 7.37 -37.07
N TYR A 37 0.86 8.03 -36.12
CA TYR A 37 0.37 9.41 -36.25
C TYR A 37 0.94 10.37 -35.22
N LYS A 38 2.01 9.98 -34.52
CA LYS A 38 2.70 10.83 -33.54
C LYS A 38 4.20 10.85 -33.81
N ALA A 39 4.86 11.89 -33.32
CA ALA A 39 6.32 11.96 -33.34
C ALA A 39 6.93 10.78 -32.57
N LYS A 40 8.17 10.43 -32.95
CA LYS A 40 8.98 9.43 -32.25
C LYS A 40 9.07 9.76 -30.76
N VAL A 41 8.70 8.79 -29.92
CA VAL A 41 8.83 8.88 -28.48
C VAL A 41 10.19 8.33 -28.08
N VAL A 42 10.95 9.09 -27.30
CA VAL A 42 12.26 8.69 -26.77
C VAL A 42 12.24 8.79 -25.26
N VAL A 43 12.65 7.71 -24.58
CA VAL A 43 12.78 7.65 -23.12
C VAL A 43 14.14 7.06 -22.73
N CYS A 44 14.64 7.41 -21.55
CA CYS A 44 15.90 6.84 -21.03
C CYS A 44 15.74 5.33 -20.75
N ALA A 45 16.85 4.62 -20.54
CA ALA A 45 16.82 3.18 -20.27
C ALA A 45 16.00 2.78 -19.03
N ASN A 46 15.98 3.65 -18.00
CA ASN A 46 15.28 3.39 -16.73
C ASN A 46 13.77 3.58 -16.83
N CYS A 47 13.28 4.40 -17.77
CA CYS A 47 11.86 4.57 -17.99
C CYS A 47 11.29 3.47 -18.90
N GLN A 48 10.01 3.15 -18.71
CA GLN A 48 9.22 2.40 -19.67
C GLN A 48 8.41 3.35 -20.54
N ILE A 49 8.26 3.01 -21.81
CA ILE A 49 7.30 3.66 -22.70
C ILE A 49 5.94 3.09 -22.36
N THR A 50 5.02 3.96 -21.97
CA THR A 50 3.70 3.56 -21.53
C THR A 50 2.67 3.66 -22.66
N PRO A 51 1.52 2.96 -22.55
CA PRO A 51 0.47 3.01 -23.56
C PRO A 51 -0.02 4.44 -23.86
N SER A 52 -0.21 5.26 -22.83
CA SER A 52 -0.61 6.67 -22.95
C SER A 52 0.26 7.46 -23.94
N MET A 53 1.58 7.28 -23.85
CA MET A 53 2.55 7.97 -24.71
C MET A 53 2.46 7.57 -26.19
N THR A 54 1.96 6.37 -26.48
CA THR A 54 2.00 5.77 -27.82
C THR A 54 0.64 5.71 -28.51
N SER A 55 -0.45 5.78 -27.76
CA SER A 55 -1.78 5.82 -28.34
C SER A 55 -2.21 7.24 -28.72
N SER A 56 -3.17 7.38 -29.62
CA SER A 56 -3.83 8.63 -30.01
C SER A 56 -5.33 8.61 -29.76
N SER A 57 -5.84 7.60 -29.04
CA SER A 57 -7.25 7.48 -28.68
C SER A 57 -7.64 8.42 -27.56
N LYS A 58 -8.94 8.69 -27.40
CA LYS A 58 -9.50 9.41 -26.24
C LYS A 58 -9.12 8.77 -24.89
N MET A 59 -8.98 7.44 -24.87
CA MET A 59 -8.49 6.64 -23.73
C MET A 59 -7.11 7.03 -23.18
N VAL A 60 -6.36 7.91 -23.87
CA VAL A 60 -5.05 8.36 -23.36
C VAL A 60 -5.19 8.99 -21.97
N ALA A 61 -6.23 9.82 -21.74
CA ALA A 61 -6.42 10.45 -20.43
C ALA A 61 -6.64 9.43 -19.31
N VAL A 62 -7.48 8.42 -19.54
CA VAL A 62 -7.71 7.31 -18.61
C VAL A 62 -6.42 6.54 -18.31
N TRP A 63 -5.63 6.22 -19.33
CA TRP A 63 -4.35 5.53 -19.11
C TRP A 63 -3.33 6.41 -18.40
N GLU A 64 -3.30 7.71 -18.65
CA GLU A 64 -2.44 8.65 -17.92
C GLU A 64 -2.82 8.73 -16.44
N ALA A 65 -4.12 8.78 -16.14
CA ALA A 65 -4.62 8.72 -14.76
C ALA A 65 -4.27 7.38 -14.09
N GLN A 66 -4.48 6.26 -14.80
CA GLN A 66 -4.13 4.92 -14.29
C GLN A 66 -2.62 4.76 -14.06
N GLU A 67 -1.78 5.36 -14.90
CA GLU A 67 -0.32 5.35 -14.74
C GLU A 67 0.16 6.29 -13.63
N SER A 68 -0.67 7.25 -13.21
CA SER A 68 -0.40 8.17 -12.11
C SER A 68 -0.87 7.60 -10.77
N TYR A 69 -1.86 6.71 -10.78
CA TYR A 69 -2.27 5.91 -9.63
C TYR A 69 -1.10 5.01 -9.16
N ASP A 70 -0.62 5.24 -7.94
CA ASP A 70 0.45 4.42 -7.35
C ASP A 70 -0.06 3.41 -6.32
N GLY A 71 -1.21 3.70 -5.68
CA GLY A 71 -1.85 2.85 -4.67
C GLY A 71 -0.96 2.51 -3.47
N SER A 72 0.14 3.26 -3.28
CA SER A 72 1.18 2.99 -2.28
C SER A 72 1.02 3.83 -1.02
N ASP A 73 0.45 5.03 -1.16
CA ASP A 73 0.15 5.92 -0.05
C ASP A 73 -1.34 5.87 0.28
N VAL A 74 -1.65 5.27 1.43
CA VAL A 74 -3.03 5.11 1.91
C VAL A 74 -3.67 6.48 2.11
N GLU A 75 -2.94 7.52 2.51
CA GLU A 75 -3.51 8.84 2.76
C GLU A 75 -3.99 9.55 1.48
N THR A 76 -3.45 9.17 0.32
CA THR A 76 -3.80 9.79 -0.98
C THR A 76 -4.62 8.89 -1.87
N ILE A 77 -4.87 7.64 -1.48
CA ILE A 77 -5.53 6.65 -2.34
C ILE A 77 -6.95 7.08 -2.74
N GLU A 78 -7.69 7.72 -1.83
CA GLU A 78 -9.04 8.24 -2.08
C GLU A 78 -9.01 9.31 -3.20
N GLU A 79 -8.11 10.30 -3.08
CA GLU A 79 -7.94 11.36 -4.08
C GLU A 79 -7.53 10.78 -5.43
N GLN A 80 -6.57 9.84 -5.44
CA GLN A 80 -6.12 9.17 -6.67
C GLN A 80 -7.24 8.37 -7.35
N LEU A 81 -8.10 7.68 -6.58
CA LEU A 81 -9.24 6.94 -7.12
C LEU A 81 -10.31 7.88 -7.69
N LYS A 82 -10.58 9.02 -7.02
CA LYS A 82 -11.49 10.06 -7.52
C LYS A 82 -10.98 10.71 -8.79
N ASP A 83 -9.69 11.01 -8.89
CA ASP A 83 -9.07 11.53 -10.11
C ASP A 83 -9.19 10.53 -11.27
N LEU A 84 -9.01 9.24 -11.00
CA LEU A 84 -9.17 8.18 -11.99
C LEU A 84 -10.64 8.05 -12.44
N ALA A 85 -11.60 8.11 -11.51
CA ALA A 85 -13.03 8.07 -11.81
C ALA A 85 -13.45 9.26 -12.68
N GLN A 86 -12.96 10.47 -12.34
CA GLN A 86 -13.24 11.68 -13.13
C GLN A 86 -12.67 11.54 -14.55
N ALA A 87 -11.43 11.07 -14.70
CA ALA A 87 -10.84 10.84 -16.02
C ALA A 87 -11.64 9.81 -16.85
N ALA A 88 -12.20 8.79 -16.20
CA ALA A 88 -13.09 7.82 -16.84
C ALA A 88 -14.40 8.48 -17.31
N ARG A 89 -15.06 9.29 -16.47
CA ARG A 89 -16.29 10.02 -16.84
C ARG A 89 -16.07 11.02 -17.96
N ASP A 90 -14.97 11.77 -17.93
CA ASP A 90 -14.65 12.74 -18.99
C ASP A 90 -14.53 12.03 -20.35
N VAL A 91 -13.79 10.91 -20.39
CA VAL A 91 -13.63 10.12 -21.62
C VAL A 91 -14.94 9.40 -22.00
N GLY A 92 -15.73 8.94 -21.03
CA GLY A 92 -17.06 8.36 -21.25
C GLY A 92 -18.00 9.35 -21.92
N ALA A 93 -18.08 10.58 -21.40
CA ALA A 93 -18.85 11.67 -21.98
C ALA A 93 -18.40 12.02 -23.40
N GLU A 94 -17.10 12.04 -23.68
CA GLU A 94 -16.60 12.25 -25.04
C GLU A 94 -17.01 11.12 -26.00
N TYR A 95 -17.11 9.87 -25.54
CA TYR A 95 -17.60 8.76 -26.36
C TYR A 95 -19.11 8.84 -26.57
N GLN A 96 -19.88 9.18 -25.54
CA GLN A 96 -21.32 9.38 -25.64
C GLN A 96 -21.65 10.49 -26.65
N GLU A 97 -20.99 11.64 -26.53
CA GLU A 97 -21.16 12.75 -27.47
C GLU A 97 -20.81 12.33 -28.91
N ALA A 98 -19.78 11.48 -29.08
CA ALA A 98 -19.43 10.96 -30.40
C ALA A 98 -20.49 9.98 -30.94
N ALA A 99 -21.10 9.16 -30.09
CA ALA A 99 -22.19 8.27 -30.45
C ALA A 99 -23.45 9.08 -30.85
N ASP A 100 -23.85 10.05 -30.03
CA ASP A 100 -25.02 10.91 -30.28
C ASP A 100 -24.89 11.66 -31.61
N ASN A 101 -23.73 12.28 -31.84
CA ASN A 101 -23.42 12.94 -33.11
C ASN A 101 -23.50 11.95 -34.29
N GLN A 102 -23.01 10.72 -34.15
CA GLN A 102 -23.06 9.74 -35.23
C GLN A 102 -24.48 9.25 -35.51
N HIS A 103 -25.29 9.00 -34.48
CA HIS A 103 -26.69 8.61 -34.64
C HIS A 103 -27.53 9.70 -35.32
N GLU A 104 -27.24 10.98 -35.06
CA GLU A 104 -27.93 12.10 -35.71
C GLU A 104 -27.79 12.09 -37.23
N TYR A 105 -26.59 11.80 -37.75
CA TYR A 105 -26.31 11.82 -39.20
C TYR A 105 -26.41 10.43 -39.87
N PHE A 106 -26.23 9.36 -39.11
CA PHE A 106 -26.21 7.98 -39.59
C PHE A 106 -27.02 7.08 -38.66
N ALA A 107 -28.33 6.99 -38.92
CA ALA A 107 -29.18 5.99 -38.30
C ALA A 107 -28.59 4.59 -38.53
N ASP A 108 -28.43 3.80 -37.46
CA ASP A 108 -27.86 2.45 -37.45
C ASP A 108 -26.34 2.34 -37.72
N SER A 109 -25.54 3.34 -37.31
CA SER A 109 -24.08 3.27 -37.37
C SER A 109 -23.51 2.29 -36.34
N PRO A 110 -22.86 1.16 -36.73
CA PRO A 110 -22.24 0.24 -35.77
C PRO A 110 -21.12 0.87 -34.95
N ILE A 111 -20.52 1.96 -35.45
CA ILE A 111 -19.50 2.72 -34.74
C ILE A 111 -20.12 3.55 -33.61
N ALA A 112 -21.37 3.99 -33.80
CA ALA A 112 -22.10 4.74 -32.78
C ALA A 112 -22.46 3.81 -31.62
N ASP A 113 -22.99 2.63 -31.93
CA ASP A 113 -23.25 1.56 -30.96
C ASP A 113 -21.98 1.19 -30.17
N GLU A 114 -20.83 1.00 -30.85
CA GLU A 114 -19.56 0.70 -30.17
C GLU A 114 -19.08 1.84 -29.26
N ASN A 115 -19.34 3.10 -29.61
CA ASN A 115 -18.99 4.25 -28.77
C ASN A 115 -19.93 4.37 -27.56
N GLU A 116 -21.22 4.09 -27.73
CA GLU A 116 -22.19 4.04 -26.64
C GLU A 116 -21.83 2.94 -25.64
N GLU A 117 -21.52 1.72 -26.11
CA GLU A 117 -21.06 0.62 -25.25
C GLU A 117 -19.80 1.00 -24.45
N LYS A 118 -18.85 1.70 -25.08
CA LYS A 118 -17.65 2.19 -24.38
C LYS A 118 -17.96 3.27 -23.35
N ALA A 119 -18.86 4.19 -23.66
CA ALA A 119 -19.29 5.22 -22.72
C ALA A 119 -19.92 4.58 -21.48
N GLN A 120 -20.87 3.66 -21.67
CA GLN A 120 -21.52 2.92 -20.58
C GLN A 120 -20.51 2.10 -19.76
N ALA A 121 -19.54 1.46 -20.41
CA ALA A 121 -18.49 0.71 -19.70
C ALA A 121 -17.58 1.62 -18.86
N LEU A 122 -17.25 2.81 -19.36
CA LEU A 122 -16.46 3.79 -18.62
C LEU A 122 -17.23 4.40 -17.46
N ASP A 123 -18.51 4.69 -17.64
CA ASP A 123 -19.38 5.21 -16.58
C ASP A 123 -19.55 4.17 -15.46
N GLY A 124 -19.83 2.91 -15.82
CA GLY A 124 -19.92 1.83 -14.83
C GLY A 124 -18.60 1.61 -14.07
N TRP A 125 -17.46 1.70 -14.76
CA TRP A 125 -16.15 1.62 -14.09
C TRP A 125 -15.86 2.84 -13.21
N ALA A 126 -16.30 4.04 -13.61
CA ALA A 126 -16.17 5.23 -12.77
C ALA A 126 -16.97 5.08 -11.46
N ASP A 127 -18.18 4.53 -11.52
CA ASP A 127 -19.00 4.27 -10.33
C ASP A 127 -18.34 3.23 -9.39
N GLU A 128 -17.72 2.19 -9.94
CA GLU A 128 -16.92 1.24 -9.16
C GLU A 128 -15.73 1.92 -8.45
N LEU A 129 -15.05 2.84 -9.15
CA LEU A 129 -13.92 3.59 -8.58
C LEU A 129 -14.35 4.57 -7.49
N GLU A 130 -15.48 5.26 -7.66
CA GLU A 130 -16.05 6.14 -6.63
C GLU A 130 -16.45 5.35 -5.39
N THR A 131 -17.08 4.19 -5.56
CA THR A 131 -17.41 3.29 -4.45
C THR A 131 -16.15 2.85 -3.71
N ALA A 132 -15.10 2.45 -4.45
CA ALA A 132 -13.83 2.06 -3.84
C ALA A 132 -13.14 3.24 -3.11
N ALA A 133 -13.29 4.47 -3.60
CA ALA A 133 -12.77 5.66 -2.94
C ALA A 133 -13.49 5.92 -1.60
N GLU A 134 -14.82 5.78 -1.56
CA GLU A 134 -15.62 5.91 -0.34
C GLU A 134 -15.25 4.83 0.69
N GLU A 135 -15.06 3.58 0.26
CA GLU A 135 -14.60 2.50 1.13
C GLU A 135 -13.19 2.78 1.70
N ALA A 136 -12.30 3.33 0.88
CA ALA A 136 -10.96 3.69 1.33
C ALA A 136 -10.94 4.83 2.37
N ASP A 137 -11.75 5.88 2.17
CA ASP A 137 -11.92 6.96 3.15
C ASP A 137 -12.50 6.45 4.46
N SER A 138 -13.54 5.60 4.40
CA SER A 138 -14.12 4.97 5.59
C SER A 138 -13.08 4.13 6.34
N GLY A 139 -12.30 3.30 5.64
CA GLY A 139 -11.24 2.49 6.25
C GLY A 139 -10.12 3.34 6.85
N LEU A 140 -9.76 4.45 6.22
CA LEU A 140 -8.81 5.42 6.76
C LEU A 140 -9.32 6.08 8.04
N GLN A 141 -10.60 6.45 8.09
CA GLN A 141 -11.20 7.02 9.27
C GLN A 141 -11.18 6.03 10.44
N GLU A 142 -11.55 4.76 10.20
CA GLU A 142 -11.48 3.70 11.21
C GLU A 142 -10.05 3.51 11.75
N LEU A 143 -9.05 3.51 10.87
CA LEU A 143 -7.64 3.40 11.27
C LEU A 143 -7.18 4.60 12.12
N ARG A 144 -7.63 5.82 11.79
CA ARG A 144 -7.34 7.02 12.58
C ARG A 144 -7.97 6.94 13.96
N GLU A 145 -9.21 6.48 14.06
CA GLU A 145 -9.90 6.29 15.35
C GLU A 145 -9.17 5.27 16.23
N LEU A 146 -8.76 4.13 15.67
CA LEU A 146 -7.95 3.12 16.38
C LEU A 146 -6.57 3.65 16.80
N GLY A 147 -5.95 4.49 15.99
CA GLY A 147 -4.68 5.15 16.31
C GLY A 147 -4.80 6.06 17.53
N VAL A 148 -5.88 6.85 17.62
CA VAL A 148 -6.18 7.71 18.77
C VAL A 148 -6.42 6.89 20.03
N GLU A 149 -7.16 5.77 19.92
CA GLU A 149 -7.36 4.85 21.04
C GLU A 149 -6.03 4.26 21.55
N GLN A 150 -5.13 3.90 20.64
CA GLN A 150 -3.82 3.37 20.99
C GLN A 150 -2.95 4.41 21.72
N GLU A 151 -2.95 5.67 21.27
CA GLU A 151 -2.25 6.76 21.94
C GLU A 151 -2.81 7.04 23.34
N MET A 152 -4.14 7.01 23.51
CA MET A 152 -4.79 7.15 24.81
C MET A 152 -4.37 6.05 25.79
N LEU A 153 -4.38 4.79 25.34
CA LEU A 153 -3.96 3.64 26.15
C LEU A 153 -2.48 3.73 26.53
N GLN A 154 -1.62 4.17 25.61
CA GLN A 154 -0.20 4.40 25.90
C GLN A 154 0.00 5.53 26.91
N GLY A 155 -0.79 6.60 26.83
CA GLY A 155 -0.80 7.67 27.82
C GLY A 155 -1.20 7.20 29.22
N GLU A 156 -2.27 6.41 29.32
CA GLU A 156 -2.74 5.85 30.60
C GLU A 156 -1.73 4.85 31.18
N GLN A 157 -1.11 4.01 30.35
CA GLN A 157 -0.02 3.13 30.79
C GLN A 157 1.20 3.91 31.27
N ALA A 158 1.56 5.01 30.60
CA ALA A 158 2.64 5.89 31.03
C ALA A 158 2.32 6.57 32.37
N GLU A 159 1.08 6.97 32.61
CA GLU A 159 0.63 7.55 33.88
C GLU A 159 0.62 6.52 35.01
N LEU A 160 0.12 5.30 34.76
CA LEU A 160 0.15 4.18 35.71
C LEU A 160 1.56 3.75 36.07
N THR A 161 2.49 3.77 35.11
CA THR A 161 3.91 3.46 35.35
C THR A 161 4.65 4.60 36.03
N ALA A 162 4.24 5.86 35.81
CA ALA A 162 4.78 7.04 36.49
C ALA A 162 4.23 7.24 37.90
N HIS A 163 3.06 6.69 38.22
CA HIS A 163 2.51 6.68 39.57
C HIS A 163 3.36 5.73 40.45
N ASP A 164 4.51 6.26 40.91
CA ASP A 164 5.52 5.66 41.76
C ASP A 164 4.99 4.42 42.51
N LEU A 165 5.43 3.23 42.08
CA LEU A 165 5.52 2.10 42.99
C LEU A 165 6.28 2.63 44.21
N PRO A 166 5.68 2.65 45.41
CA PRO A 166 6.36 3.16 46.58
C PRO A 166 7.69 2.43 46.68
N LYS A 167 8.80 3.17 46.84
CA LYS A 167 10.16 2.60 46.98
C LYS A 167 10.23 1.54 48.08
N ASP A 168 9.27 1.56 49.01
CA ASP A 168 9.04 0.55 50.04
C ASP A 168 8.71 -0.85 49.49
N GLY A 169 8.21 -0.96 48.26
CA GLY A 169 7.89 -2.21 47.58
C GLY A 169 9.14 -3.00 47.16
N GLU A 170 10.20 -2.32 46.72
CA GLU A 170 11.50 -2.96 46.40
C GLU A 170 12.16 -3.51 47.66
N VAL A 171 12.05 -2.80 48.79
CA VAL A 171 12.51 -3.26 50.10
C VAL A 171 11.78 -4.54 50.50
N ARG A 172 10.44 -4.56 50.39
CA ARG A 172 9.63 -5.76 50.70
C ARG A 172 9.91 -6.93 49.78
N LEU A 173 10.20 -6.70 48.50
CA LEU A 173 10.54 -7.77 47.54
C LEU A 173 11.91 -8.39 47.86
N GLY A 174 12.87 -7.57 48.31
CA GLY A 174 14.15 -8.06 48.84
C GLY A 174 13.94 -8.94 50.08
N GLU A 175 13.19 -8.46 51.06
CA GLU A 175 12.87 -9.19 52.29
C GLU A 175 12.12 -10.51 52.01
N ILE A 176 11.19 -10.52 51.07
CA ILE A 176 10.46 -11.74 50.69
C ILE A 176 11.39 -12.76 50.01
N LYS A 177 12.29 -12.32 49.12
CA LYS A 177 13.28 -13.19 48.47
C LYS A 177 14.25 -13.79 49.48
N GLU A 178 14.73 -12.98 50.43
CA GLU A 178 15.62 -13.43 51.48
C GLU A 178 14.94 -14.44 52.42
N ARG A 179 13.67 -14.22 52.76
CA ARG A 179 12.89 -15.19 53.55
C ARG A 179 12.60 -16.49 52.79
N LEU A 180 12.37 -16.43 51.47
CA LEU A 180 12.20 -17.63 50.65
C LEU A 180 13.48 -18.47 50.59
N ALA A 181 14.63 -17.83 50.39
CA ALA A 181 15.92 -18.51 50.40
C ALA A 181 16.20 -19.19 51.76
N ALA A 182 15.87 -18.51 52.88
CA ALA A 182 16.01 -19.10 54.20
C ALA A 182 15.09 -20.32 54.41
N ILE A 183 13.86 -20.30 53.88
CA ILE A 183 12.94 -21.43 53.96
C ILE A 183 13.44 -22.60 53.11
N GLU A 184 14.04 -22.35 51.94
CA GLU A 184 14.66 -23.38 51.11
C GLU A 184 15.84 -24.05 51.83
N ASP A 185 16.74 -23.27 52.43
CA ASP A 185 17.86 -23.80 53.23
C ASP A 185 17.37 -24.64 54.46
N GLU A 186 16.32 -24.17 55.14
CA GLU A 186 15.69 -24.92 56.25
C GLU A 186 15.06 -26.25 55.78
N TRP A 187 14.49 -26.27 54.58
CA TRP A 187 13.95 -27.48 53.99
C TRP A 187 15.03 -28.49 53.62
N GLU A 188 16.12 -28.04 52.99
CA GLU A 188 17.24 -28.92 52.63
C GLU A 188 17.90 -29.53 53.88
N THR A 189 18.01 -28.77 54.96
CA THR A 189 18.53 -29.28 56.24
C THR A 189 17.58 -30.26 56.92
N MET A 190 16.26 -30.00 56.92
CA MET A 190 15.28 -30.97 57.43
C MET A 190 15.27 -32.27 56.60
N GLU A 191 15.41 -32.20 55.29
CA GLU A 191 15.46 -33.38 54.42
C GLU A 191 16.71 -34.22 54.70
N ALA A 192 17.86 -33.57 54.94
CA ALA A 192 19.10 -34.25 55.34
C ALA A 192 18.97 -34.95 56.71
N ASP A 193 18.37 -34.29 57.72
CA ASP A 193 18.14 -34.88 59.05
C ASP A 193 17.19 -36.09 58.99
N ILE A 194 16.15 -36.03 58.16
CA ILE A 194 15.24 -37.16 57.94
C ILE A 194 15.98 -38.33 57.29
N LEU A 195 16.92 -38.09 56.37
CA LEU A 195 17.74 -39.14 55.76
C LEU A 195 18.75 -39.75 56.75
N GLU A 196 19.32 -38.95 57.65
CA GLU A 196 20.33 -39.42 58.62
C GLU A 196 19.71 -40.12 59.84
N HIS A 197 18.55 -39.65 60.31
CA HIS A 197 17.91 -40.15 61.54
C HIS A 197 16.61 -40.93 61.30
N GLY A 198 16.04 -40.85 60.11
CA GLY A 198 14.85 -41.60 59.70
C GLY A 198 15.14 -43.05 59.32
N SER A 199 16.11 -43.70 59.97
CA SER A 199 16.11 -45.16 60.00
C SER A 199 14.91 -45.61 60.83
N ILE A 200 13.75 -45.72 60.18
CA ILE A 200 12.61 -46.43 60.72
C ILE A 200 13.13 -47.83 61.05
N SER A 201 13.32 -48.10 62.34
CA SER A 201 13.69 -49.41 62.81
C SER A 201 12.57 -50.37 62.40
N ASP A 202 12.84 -51.22 61.41
CA ASP A 202 11.97 -52.31 60.94
C ASP A 202 11.76 -53.41 61.99
N ASP A 203 11.84 -53.09 63.28
CA ASP A 203 11.46 -53.98 64.39
C ASP A 203 9.97 -53.87 64.65
N CYS A 204 9.17 -54.34 63.70
CA CYS A 204 7.76 -54.66 63.92
C CYS A 204 7.68 -56.15 64.30
N PRO A 205 7.47 -56.51 65.57
CA PRO A 205 7.39 -57.91 65.98
C PRO A 205 6.11 -58.55 65.43
N VAL A 206 6.28 -59.66 64.70
CA VAL A 206 5.21 -60.53 64.15
C VAL A 206 4.59 -61.38 65.24
#